data_AF-A0A7R9K922-F1
#
_entry.id   AF-A0A7R9K922-F1
#
_cell.length_a   1.000
_cell.length_b   1.000
_cell.length_c   1.000
_cell.angle_alpha   90.00
_cell.angle_beta   90.00
_cell.angle_gamma   90.00
#
_symmetry.space_group_name_H-M   'P 1'
#
loop_
_entity.id
_entity.type
_entity.pdbx_description
1 polymer ?
#
loop_
_entity_poly.entity_id
_entity_poly.type
_entity_poly.pdbx_seq_one_letter_code
_entity_poly.pdbx_strand_id
1 'polypeptide(L)'
;MSSLLVSRFIILSSSRQSSTLYAILRCWRHSHTAAAPSYGEPLDSHRESVVPVFRHAPRYGDRIALRDRHGDYTYRGMFLSSRQLACEISSLLEGRRQERVAFLCPNDASYLITQWACWMSGQIAVPMCPSHPVPLMEHYVGNSEANLVVATQEYADQVSQIASRCGSKLLVLDDSLRMLAMKPEPRKLVQLDEDPTVHEVLEAGLEPEFYNDSGAMIVYTSGTTGSPKGVVLTHSNIQAQVSSLIQAWEWTQKDIVLHTLPLHHVHGIINVLTCPLVVGARCVMLPKFEASRVWSQLLAINMPANERVNMFMAVPTIYAKLIDEYEKIFTKNARMQEYVKSVCAKNIRLMVSGSAPLPSPVFDRWADISGHRLLERYGMTETGMVLSNPLKGERRPGTL
;
A
#
# COMPACT_ATOMS: atom_id res chain seq x y z
N MET A 1 44.68 -57.03 11.32
CA MET A 1 45.87 -56.37 10.74
C MET A 1 45.60 -54.86 10.75
N SER A 2 46.43 -53.95 11.29
CA SER A 2 47.63 -54.09 12.14
C SER A 2 47.96 -52.73 12.81
N SER A 3 48.62 -52.75 13.98
CA SER A 3 49.62 -51.75 14.47
C SER A 3 49.21 -50.26 14.63
N LEU A 4 49.07 -49.66 15.83
CA LEU A 4 50.12 -49.18 16.80
C LEU A 4 50.97 -47.98 16.26
N LEU A 5 51.41 -46.95 17.01
CA LEU A 5 51.64 -46.62 18.45
C LEU A 5 51.17 -45.15 18.76
N VAL A 6 50.77 -44.69 19.98
CA VAL A 6 51.44 -44.49 21.31
C VAL A 6 52.52 -43.37 21.29
N SER A 7 52.72 -42.44 22.26
CA SER A 7 52.28 -42.22 23.69
C SER A 7 51.95 -40.70 23.92
N ARG A 8 51.23 -40.14 24.92
CA ARG A 8 50.68 -40.52 26.26
C ARG A 8 51.58 -40.26 27.50
N PHE A 9 51.41 -39.09 28.16
CA PHE A 9 51.84 -38.69 29.53
C PHE A 9 50.85 -37.62 30.10
N ILE A 10 50.52 -37.38 31.40
CA ILE A 10 50.91 -37.86 32.76
C ILE A 10 52.09 -37.08 33.43
N ILE A 11 52.03 -36.44 34.63
CA ILE A 11 50.94 -36.02 35.55
C ILE A 11 51.49 -35.08 36.69
N LEU A 12 50.68 -34.17 37.31
CA LEU A 12 50.89 -33.45 38.63
C LEU A 12 52.17 -32.57 38.83
N SER A 13 52.32 -31.55 39.72
CA SER A 13 51.48 -30.88 40.77
C SER A 13 52.12 -29.55 41.30
N SER A 14 51.32 -28.69 41.99
CA SER A 14 51.74 -27.64 42.98
C SER A 14 52.50 -26.38 42.48
N SER A 15 52.54 -25.22 43.18
CA SER A 15 51.53 -24.53 44.04
C SER A 15 51.92 -23.05 44.32
N ARG A 16 50.95 -22.24 44.82
CA ARG A 16 51.05 -20.91 45.49
C ARG A 16 51.32 -19.62 44.66
N GLN A 17 50.37 -18.67 44.81
CA GLN A 17 50.53 -17.22 45.11
C GLN A 17 51.23 -16.30 44.07
N SER A 18 50.88 -15.01 43.88
CA SER A 18 49.87 -14.15 44.54
C SER A 18 49.29 -13.07 43.59
N SER A 19 48.12 -12.54 43.96
CA SER A 19 47.62 -11.17 43.70
C SER A 19 48.21 -10.30 42.55
N THR A 20 47.38 -9.93 41.56
CA THR A 20 46.87 -8.55 41.34
C THR A 20 46.03 -8.48 40.06
N LEU A 21 44.69 -8.58 40.15
CA LEU A 21 43.78 -8.31 39.01
C LEU A 21 42.30 -8.08 39.42
N TYR A 22 42.07 -7.46 40.58
CA TYR A 22 40.73 -7.29 41.18
C TYR A 22 40.29 -5.82 41.34
N ALA A 23 40.89 -4.89 40.57
CA ALA A 23 40.86 -3.46 40.83
C ALA A 23 40.07 -2.58 39.82
N ILE A 24 39.45 -3.17 38.78
CA ILE A 24 38.78 -2.38 37.70
C ILE A 24 37.25 -2.49 37.74
N LEU A 25 36.68 -3.57 38.30
CA LEU A 25 35.23 -3.83 38.30
C LEU A 25 34.43 -3.17 39.47
N ARG A 26 34.96 -2.11 40.11
CA ARG A 26 34.29 -1.44 41.25
C ARG A 26 33.95 0.04 41.10
N CYS A 27 34.41 0.73 40.05
CA CYS A 27 34.21 2.18 39.89
C CYS A 27 32.96 2.60 39.09
N TRP A 28 31.93 1.75 39.01
CA TRP A 28 30.68 2.06 38.27
C TRP A 28 29.40 1.57 38.97
N ARG A 29 29.34 1.68 40.31
CA ARG A 29 28.17 1.30 41.12
C ARG A 29 27.66 2.34 42.14
N HIS A 30 28.25 3.54 42.20
CA HIS A 30 27.80 4.63 43.08
C HIS A 30 27.66 5.96 42.34
N SER A 31 26.61 6.06 41.51
CA SER A 31 25.92 7.28 41.07
C SER A 31 24.61 6.86 40.38
N HIS A 32 23.59 7.72 40.39
CA HIS A 32 22.24 7.46 39.82
C HIS A 32 21.37 6.41 40.54
N THR A 33 21.14 6.60 41.85
CA THR A 33 19.86 6.21 42.45
C THR A 33 18.79 7.26 42.13
N ALA A 34 18.33 7.27 40.88
CA ALA A 34 17.08 7.92 40.49
C ALA A 34 16.00 6.84 40.37
N ALA A 35 14.79 7.11 40.82
CA ALA A 35 13.73 6.10 40.84
C ALA A 35 13.35 5.66 39.42
N ALA A 36 13.48 4.37 39.13
CA ALA A 36 12.84 3.79 37.97
C ALA A 36 11.32 3.86 38.17
N PRO A 37 10.53 4.35 37.19
CA PRO A 37 9.09 4.17 37.22
C PRO A 37 8.77 2.69 37.32
N SER A 38 7.79 2.33 38.14
CA SER A 38 7.23 0.97 38.10
C SER A 38 6.74 0.70 36.69
N TYR A 39 7.15 -0.42 36.10
CA TYR A 39 6.50 -0.94 34.90
C TYR A 39 5.01 -1.06 35.21
N GLY A 40 4.19 -0.31 34.46
CA GLY A 40 2.75 -0.41 34.59
C GLY A 40 2.29 -1.83 34.29
N GLU A 41 1.11 -2.17 34.80
CA GLU A 41 0.42 -3.39 34.39
C GLU A 41 0.29 -3.42 32.85
N PRO A 42 0.16 -4.61 32.23
CA PRO A 42 -0.10 -4.69 30.81
C PRO A 42 -1.27 -3.78 30.46
N LEU A 43 -1.09 -2.89 29.49
CA LEU A 43 -2.20 -2.15 28.94
C LEU A 43 -3.15 -3.19 28.34
N ASP A 44 -4.23 -3.49 29.06
CA ASP A 44 -5.37 -4.26 28.55
C ASP A 44 -6.16 -3.35 27.59
N SER A 45 -5.45 -2.93 26.54
CA SER A 45 -5.98 -2.12 25.47
C SER A 45 -6.98 -2.97 24.73
N HIS A 46 -8.26 -2.61 24.82
CA HIS A 46 -9.26 -3.02 23.85
C HIS A 46 -8.68 -2.77 22.46
N ARG A 47 -8.24 -3.83 21.77
CA ARG A 47 -7.81 -3.74 20.38
C ARG A 47 -9.00 -3.15 19.62
N GLU A 48 -8.83 -2.00 18.98
CA GLU A 48 -9.86 -1.45 18.12
C GLU A 48 -10.21 -2.50 17.06
N SER A 49 -11.48 -2.93 17.02
CA SER A 49 -11.93 -3.95 16.07
C SER A 49 -11.62 -3.51 14.65
N VAL A 50 -11.15 -4.45 13.83
CA VAL A 50 -10.66 -4.10 12.50
C VAL A 50 -11.83 -3.88 11.54
N VAL A 51 -11.82 -2.72 10.89
CA VAL A 51 -12.79 -2.27 9.91
C VAL A 51 -12.08 -2.21 8.55
N PRO A 52 -12.22 -3.25 7.70
CA PRO A 52 -11.68 -3.22 6.34
C PRO A 52 -12.19 -2.00 5.57
N VAL A 53 -11.32 -1.39 4.76
CA VAL A 53 -11.59 -0.13 4.04
C VAL A 53 -12.93 -0.11 3.27
N PHE A 54 -13.36 -1.25 2.74
CA PHE A 54 -14.61 -1.35 1.98
C PHE A 54 -15.85 -1.11 2.86
N ARG A 55 -15.81 -1.37 4.17
CA ARG A 55 -16.91 -1.09 5.11
C ARG A 55 -17.22 0.41 5.24
N HIS A 56 -16.30 1.31 4.85
CA HIS A 56 -16.57 2.74 4.80
C HIS A 56 -17.31 3.18 3.53
N ALA A 57 -17.31 2.38 2.45
CA ALA A 57 -17.89 2.77 1.17
C ALA A 57 -19.41 3.08 1.22
N PRO A 58 -20.26 2.32 1.95
CA PRO A 58 -21.68 2.67 2.13
C PRO A 58 -21.93 4.11 2.57
N ARG A 59 -21.13 4.62 3.51
CA ARG A 59 -21.23 5.98 4.07
C ARG A 59 -21.06 7.09 3.02
N TYR A 60 -20.35 6.82 1.94
CA TYR A 60 -20.07 7.80 0.88
C TYR A 60 -20.96 7.64 -0.36
N GLY A 61 -21.70 6.52 -0.48
CA GLY A 61 -22.77 6.32 -1.46
C GLY A 61 -22.34 6.64 -2.90
N ASP A 62 -23.05 7.56 -3.55
CA ASP A 62 -22.88 7.87 -4.98
C ASP A 62 -21.76 8.88 -5.24
N ARG A 63 -20.97 9.22 -4.23
CA ARG A 63 -19.76 10.03 -4.39
C ARG A 63 -18.69 9.25 -5.15
N ILE A 64 -17.97 9.92 -6.04
CA ILE A 64 -16.92 9.29 -6.86
C ILE A 64 -15.71 8.93 -6.00
N ALA A 65 -15.43 7.62 -5.91
CA ALA A 65 -14.29 7.03 -5.23
C ALA A 65 -13.04 7.03 -6.13
N LEU A 66 -13.23 6.64 -7.39
CA LEU A 66 -12.18 6.45 -8.38
C LEU A 66 -12.59 7.08 -9.72
N ARG A 67 -11.63 7.70 -10.42
CA ARG A 67 -11.70 8.07 -11.83
C ARG A 67 -10.51 7.43 -12.54
N ASP A 68 -10.73 6.78 -13.67
CA ASP A 68 -9.66 6.18 -14.49
C ASP A 68 -9.80 6.50 -15.99
N ARG A 69 -9.14 5.73 -16.86
CA ARG A 69 -9.16 5.87 -18.32
C ARG A 69 -10.55 5.66 -18.98
N HIS A 70 -11.50 5.03 -18.27
CA HIS A 70 -12.81 4.66 -18.80
C HIS A 70 -13.95 5.50 -18.23
N GLY A 71 -13.84 6.04 -17.01
CA GLY A 71 -14.89 6.85 -16.39
C GLY A 71 -14.75 7.07 -14.89
N ASP A 72 -15.88 7.47 -14.29
CA ASP A 72 -16.03 7.75 -12.85
C ASP A 72 -16.81 6.61 -12.17
N TYR A 73 -16.33 6.17 -11.01
CA TYR A 73 -16.86 5.05 -10.25
C TYR A 73 -17.26 5.51 -8.85
N THR A 74 -18.48 5.14 -8.44
CA THR A 74 -19.05 5.54 -7.15
C THR A 74 -18.60 4.62 -6.02
N TYR A 75 -18.59 5.08 -4.77
CA TYR A 75 -18.34 4.21 -3.61
C TYR A 75 -19.37 3.06 -3.56
N ARG A 76 -20.66 3.35 -3.77
CA ARG A 76 -21.75 2.36 -3.88
C ARG A 76 -21.46 1.34 -4.99
N GLY A 77 -21.08 1.80 -6.17
CA GLY A 77 -20.81 0.96 -7.33
C GLY A 77 -19.61 0.04 -7.12
N MET A 78 -18.47 0.60 -6.70
CA MET A 78 -17.26 -0.19 -6.41
C MET A 78 -17.55 -1.26 -5.35
N PHE A 79 -18.28 -0.91 -4.29
CA PHE A 79 -18.70 -1.85 -3.23
C PHE A 79 -19.59 -2.98 -3.78
N LEU A 80 -20.62 -2.65 -4.57
CA LEU A 80 -21.54 -3.64 -5.15
C LEU A 80 -20.84 -4.60 -6.13
N SER A 81 -19.97 -4.10 -7.01
CA SER A 81 -19.18 -4.93 -7.94
C SER A 81 -18.16 -5.80 -7.20
N SER A 82 -17.51 -5.26 -6.16
CA SER A 82 -16.59 -6.04 -5.32
C SER A 82 -17.31 -7.19 -4.63
N ARG A 83 -18.52 -6.95 -4.09
CA ARG A 83 -19.32 -7.99 -3.45
C ARG A 83 -19.80 -9.05 -4.45
N GLN A 84 -20.20 -8.67 -5.67
CA GLN A 84 -20.56 -9.63 -6.70
C GLN A 84 -19.40 -10.58 -7.02
N LEU A 85 -18.19 -10.03 -7.20
CA LEU A 85 -16.98 -10.81 -7.40
C LEU A 85 -16.57 -11.61 -6.15
N ALA A 86 -16.84 -11.11 -4.94
CA ALA A 86 -16.59 -11.84 -3.69
C ALA A 86 -17.43 -13.12 -3.59
N CYS A 87 -18.70 -13.08 -4.00
CA CYS A 87 -19.55 -14.27 -4.08
C CYS A 87 -19.00 -15.29 -5.09
N GLU A 88 -18.50 -14.83 -6.23
CA GLU A 88 -17.89 -15.69 -7.25
C GLU A 88 -16.57 -16.32 -6.77
N ILE A 89 -15.67 -15.53 -6.17
CA ILE A 89 -14.43 -16.02 -5.54
C ILE A 89 -14.74 -17.05 -4.44
N SER A 90 -15.75 -16.77 -3.59
CA SER A 90 -16.18 -17.69 -2.52
C SER A 90 -16.70 -19.02 -3.08
N SER A 91 -17.45 -18.97 -4.18
CA SER A 91 -17.95 -20.16 -4.89
C SER A 91 -16.80 -20.96 -5.52
N LEU A 92 -15.89 -20.30 -6.23
CA LEU A 92 -14.70 -20.91 -6.84
C LEU A 92 -13.73 -21.50 -5.80
N LEU A 93 -13.73 -21.02 -4.56
CA LEU A 93 -12.91 -21.54 -3.46
C LEU A 93 -13.70 -22.45 -2.49
N GLU A 94 -14.91 -22.88 -2.87
CA GLU A 94 -15.74 -23.82 -2.11
C GLU A 94 -16.02 -23.37 -0.66
N GLY A 95 -16.13 -22.06 -0.44
CA GLY A 95 -16.34 -21.47 0.89
C GLY A 95 -15.13 -21.49 1.83
N ARG A 96 -13.96 -21.96 1.39
CA ARG A 96 -12.71 -21.82 2.16
C ARG A 96 -12.34 -20.34 2.34
N ARG A 97 -11.55 -20.04 3.36
CA ARG A 97 -11.11 -18.69 3.76
C ARG A 97 -9.59 -18.68 3.90
N GLN A 98 -8.98 -17.51 3.76
CA GLN A 98 -7.52 -17.30 3.81
C GLN A 98 -6.74 -18.05 2.71
N GLU A 99 -7.42 -18.40 1.61
CA GLU A 99 -6.77 -18.84 0.39
C GLU A 99 -6.08 -17.65 -0.29
N ARG A 100 -5.02 -17.92 -1.06
CA ARG A 100 -4.28 -16.87 -1.76
C ARG A 100 -4.89 -16.70 -3.15
N VAL A 101 -5.35 -15.48 -3.43
CA VAL A 101 -5.92 -15.08 -4.72
C VAL A 101 -4.91 -14.18 -5.41
N ALA A 102 -4.15 -14.75 -6.34
CA ALA A 102 -3.23 -13.97 -7.16
C ALA A 102 -4.00 -13.21 -8.22
N PHE A 103 -3.60 -11.98 -8.56
CA PHE A 103 -4.32 -11.24 -9.58
C PHE A 103 -3.46 -10.30 -10.44
N LEU A 104 -3.82 -10.22 -11.72
CA LEU A 104 -3.21 -9.36 -12.71
C LEU A 104 -4.28 -8.44 -13.31
N CYS A 105 -4.33 -7.22 -12.80
CA CYS A 105 -5.21 -6.16 -13.29
C CYS A 105 -4.38 -4.93 -13.71
N PRO A 106 -4.88 -4.11 -14.63
CA PRO A 106 -4.29 -2.81 -14.95
C PRO A 106 -4.45 -1.83 -13.76
N ASN A 107 -3.77 -0.69 -13.83
CA ASN A 107 -4.05 0.46 -12.97
C ASN A 107 -5.40 1.12 -13.39
N ASP A 108 -6.51 0.44 -13.12
CA ASP A 108 -7.88 0.94 -13.26
C ASP A 108 -8.83 0.28 -12.22
N ALA A 109 -10.13 0.57 -12.28
CA ALA A 109 -11.14 0.05 -11.33
C ALA A 109 -11.11 -1.47 -11.11
N SER A 110 -10.68 -2.26 -12.10
CA SER A 110 -10.58 -3.72 -12.00
C SER A 110 -9.70 -4.18 -10.84
N TYR A 111 -8.60 -3.45 -10.58
CA TYR A 111 -7.70 -3.75 -9.46
C TYR A 111 -8.41 -3.59 -8.12
N LEU A 112 -9.10 -2.46 -7.91
CA LEU A 112 -9.74 -2.16 -6.64
C LEU A 112 -10.95 -3.09 -6.39
N ILE A 113 -11.73 -3.38 -7.44
CA ILE A 113 -12.81 -4.37 -7.38
C ILE A 113 -12.27 -5.74 -6.97
N THR A 114 -11.16 -6.20 -7.57
CA THR A 114 -10.55 -7.49 -7.24
C THR A 114 -9.97 -7.52 -5.82
N GLN A 115 -9.28 -6.47 -5.39
CA GLN A 115 -8.73 -6.34 -4.04
C GLN A 115 -9.83 -6.38 -2.98
N TRP A 116 -10.89 -5.58 -3.13
CA TRP A 116 -12.03 -5.58 -2.21
C TRP A 116 -12.80 -6.90 -2.26
N ALA A 117 -12.95 -7.53 -3.43
CA ALA A 117 -13.60 -8.83 -3.55
C ALA A 117 -12.86 -9.94 -2.79
N CYS A 118 -11.53 -9.96 -2.82
CA CYS A 118 -10.72 -10.86 -1.99
C CYS A 118 -11.02 -10.65 -0.50
N TRP A 119 -11.01 -9.40 -0.04
CA TRP A 119 -11.24 -9.05 1.37
C TRP A 119 -12.67 -9.34 1.85
N MET A 120 -13.69 -9.08 1.02
CA MET A 120 -15.10 -9.42 1.28
C MET A 120 -15.37 -10.94 1.28
N SER A 121 -14.52 -11.73 0.62
CA SER A 121 -14.58 -13.20 0.63
C SER A 121 -13.59 -13.84 1.62
N GLY A 122 -12.90 -13.04 2.44
CA GLY A 122 -11.99 -13.52 3.50
C GLY A 122 -10.66 -14.08 2.97
N GLN A 123 -10.28 -13.73 1.75
CA GLN A 123 -9.10 -14.24 1.04
C GLN A 123 -7.93 -13.26 1.06
N ILE A 124 -6.72 -13.81 0.87
CA ILE A 124 -5.46 -13.06 0.87
C ILE A 124 -5.14 -12.63 -0.56
N ALA A 125 -5.19 -11.32 -0.82
CA ALA A 125 -4.96 -10.76 -2.15
C ALA A 125 -3.46 -10.72 -2.52
N VAL A 126 -3.06 -11.26 -3.68
CA VAL A 126 -1.64 -11.29 -4.12
C VAL A 126 -1.47 -10.52 -5.44
N PRO A 127 -1.29 -9.18 -5.39
CA PRO A 127 -1.21 -8.35 -6.60
C PRO A 127 0.08 -8.58 -7.40
N MET A 128 -0.08 -8.90 -8.67
CA MET A 128 1.00 -9.01 -9.66
C MET A 128 1.13 -7.71 -10.49
N CYS A 129 2.00 -7.69 -11.50
CA CYS A 129 2.16 -6.51 -12.36
C CYS A 129 2.43 -6.90 -13.83
N PRO A 130 1.78 -6.26 -14.82
CA PRO A 130 1.97 -6.58 -16.23
C PRO A 130 3.40 -6.37 -16.76
N SER A 131 4.24 -5.59 -16.06
CA SER A 131 5.65 -5.41 -16.40
C SER A 131 6.60 -6.45 -15.78
N HIS A 132 6.10 -7.41 -14.99
CA HIS A 132 6.91 -8.52 -14.50
C HIS A 132 7.11 -9.59 -15.59
N PRO A 133 8.29 -10.21 -15.71
CA PRO A 133 8.48 -11.38 -16.55
C PRO A 133 7.57 -12.54 -16.11
N VAL A 134 7.11 -13.36 -17.06
CA VAL A 134 6.24 -14.52 -16.77
C VAL A 134 6.81 -15.44 -15.67
N PRO A 135 8.10 -15.85 -15.70
CA PRO A 135 8.68 -16.69 -14.63
C PRO A 135 8.66 -16.05 -13.23
N LEU A 136 8.60 -14.71 -13.15
CA LEU A 136 8.50 -14.00 -11.88
C LEU A 136 7.07 -14.07 -11.33
N MET A 137 6.05 -14.05 -12.19
CA MET A 137 4.65 -14.25 -11.81
C MET A 137 4.34 -15.72 -11.52
N GLU A 138 4.96 -16.66 -12.24
CA GLU A 138 4.93 -18.09 -11.90
C GLU A 138 5.53 -18.34 -10.50
N HIS A 139 6.66 -17.68 -10.18
CA HIS A 139 7.20 -17.68 -8.81
C HIS A 139 6.21 -17.10 -7.81
N TYR A 140 5.51 -16.00 -8.10
CA TYR A 140 4.54 -15.42 -7.15
C TYR A 140 3.33 -16.33 -6.92
N VAL A 141 2.73 -16.88 -7.98
CA VAL A 141 1.57 -17.79 -7.88
C VAL A 141 1.96 -19.08 -7.15
N GLY A 142 3.10 -19.68 -7.51
CA GLY A 142 3.59 -20.90 -6.87
C GLY A 142 4.04 -20.70 -5.41
N ASN A 143 4.82 -19.66 -5.11
CA ASN A 143 5.36 -19.43 -3.77
C ASN A 143 4.32 -18.87 -2.77
N SER A 144 3.23 -18.28 -3.24
CA SER A 144 2.07 -17.95 -2.39
C SER A 144 1.04 -19.08 -2.29
N GLU A 145 1.27 -20.19 -3.00
CA GLU A 145 0.33 -21.32 -3.12
C GLU A 145 -1.07 -20.84 -3.51
N ALA A 146 -1.17 -19.99 -4.54
CA ALA A 146 -2.41 -19.33 -4.91
C ALA A 146 -3.39 -20.29 -5.62
N ASN A 147 -4.50 -20.57 -4.95
CA ASN A 147 -5.52 -21.52 -5.41
C ASN A 147 -6.38 -20.96 -6.56
N LEU A 148 -6.45 -19.64 -6.69
CA LEU A 148 -7.16 -18.91 -7.73
C LEU A 148 -6.26 -17.79 -8.29
N VAL A 149 -6.26 -17.63 -9.61
CA VAL A 149 -5.70 -16.46 -10.29
C VAL A 149 -6.80 -15.69 -11.01
N VAL A 150 -6.89 -14.39 -10.76
CA VAL A 150 -7.86 -13.46 -11.38
C VAL A 150 -7.14 -12.56 -12.38
N ALA A 151 -7.70 -12.38 -13.58
CA ALA A 151 -7.12 -11.49 -14.60
C ALA A 151 -8.20 -10.70 -15.33
N THR A 152 -7.92 -9.48 -15.75
CA THR A 152 -8.73 -8.80 -16.77
C THR A 152 -8.51 -9.44 -18.14
N GLN A 153 -9.51 -9.35 -19.04
CA GLN A 153 -9.42 -9.89 -20.40
C GLN A 153 -8.15 -9.47 -21.19
N GLU A 154 -7.57 -8.28 -20.94
CA GLU A 154 -6.30 -7.85 -21.58
C GLU A 154 -5.05 -8.67 -21.19
N TYR A 155 -5.13 -9.53 -20.17
CA TYR A 155 -4.03 -10.42 -19.73
C TYR A 155 -4.40 -11.91 -19.68
N ALA A 156 -5.58 -12.30 -20.18
CA ALA A 156 -6.10 -13.66 -20.06
C ALA A 156 -5.12 -14.73 -20.62
N ASP A 157 -4.58 -14.52 -21.82
CA ASP A 157 -3.64 -15.44 -22.46
C ASP A 157 -2.38 -15.67 -21.62
N GLN A 158 -1.79 -14.57 -21.10
CA GLN A 158 -0.58 -14.61 -20.28
C GLN A 158 -0.81 -15.36 -18.97
N VAL A 159 -1.96 -15.12 -18.31
CA VAL A 159 -2.27 -15.71 -17.01
C VAL A 159 -2.77 -17.15 -17.13
N SER A 160 -3.40 -17.53 -18.25
CA SER A 160 -3.85 -18.91 -18.49
C SER A 160 -2.71 -19.94 -18.42
N GLN A 161 -1.54 -19.60 -18.96
CA GLN A 161 -0.34 -20.45 -18.92
C GLN A 161 0.22 -20.56 -17.50
N ILE A 162 0.21 -19.46 -16.75
CA ILE A 162 0.69 -19.39 -15.36
C ILE A 162 -0.21 -20.24 -14.46
N ALA A 163 -1.52 -20.02 -14.49
CA ALA A 163 -2.49 -20.76 -13.69
C ALA A 163 -2.43 -22.27 -13.98
N SER A 164 -2.33 -22.66 -15.26
CA SER A 164 -2.18 -24.06 -15.67
C SER A 164 -0.89 -24.71 -15.13
N ARG A 165 0.26 -23.99 -15.19
CA ARG A 165 1.55 -24.50 -14.67
C ARG A 165 1.60 -24.59 -13.15
N CYS A 166 0.90 -23.70 -12.45
CA CYS A 166 0.83 -23.68 -10.99
C CYS A 166 -0.29 -24.57 -10.40
N GLY A 167 -1.19 -25.12 -11.22
CA GLY A 167 -2.35 -25.90 -10.76
C GLY A 167 -3.49 -25.05 -10.17
N SER A 168 -3.48 -23.75 -10.41
CA SER A 168 -4.45 -22.78 -9.90
C SER A 168 -5.72 -22.74 -10.75
N LYS A 169 -6.87 -22.47 -10.13
CA LYS A 169 -8.09 -22.07 -10.87
C LYS A 169 -7.87 -20.71 -11.54
N LEU A 170 -8.56 -20.45 -12.65
CA LEU A 170 -8.52 -19.18 -13.38
C LEU A 170 -9.90 -18.53 -13.42
N LEU A 171 -9.95 -17.22 -13.16
CA LEU A 171 -11.11 -16.37 -13.40
C LEU A 171 -10.68 -15.19 -14.29
N VAL A 172 -11.37 -14.99 -15.42
CA VAL A 172 -11.15 -13.85 -16.32
C VAL A 172 -12.32 -12.88 -16.18
N LEU A 173 -12.01 -11.65 -15.78
CA LEU A 173 -12.98 -10.57 -15.61
C LEU A 173 -13.28 -9.90 -16.96
N ASP A 174 -14.58 -9.74 -17.22
CA ASP A 174 -15.10 -8.90 -18.28
C ASP A 174 -15.34 -7.46 -17.77
N ASP A 175 -15.96 -6.63 -18.61
CA ASP A 175 -16.26 -5.24 -18.30
C ASP A 175 -17.51 -5.03 -17.42
N SER A 176 -18.31 -6.08 -17.14
CA SER A 176 -19.60 -5.95 -16.46
C SER A 176 -19.47 -5.36 -15.05
N LEU A 177 -18.46 -5.79 -14.29
CA LEU A 177 -18.16 -5.30 -12.95
C LEU A 177 -17.74 -3.81 -12.96
N ARG A 178 -17.03 -3.36 -14.00
CA ARG A 178 -16.68 -1.94 -14.17
C ARG A 178 -17.91 -1.12 -14.52
N MET A 179 -18.75 -1.60 -15.43
CA MET A 179 -20.00 -0.92 -15.83
C MET A 179 -20.97 -0.77 -14.66
N LEU A 180 -21.15 -1.83 -13.86
CA LEU A 180 -21.92 -1.79 -12.61
C LEU A 180 -21.35 -0.79 -11.59
N ALA A 181 -20.03 -0.64 -11.53
CA ALA A 181 -19.39 0.28 -10.60
C ALA A 181 -19.47 1.76 -11.01
N MET A 182 -19.58 2.04 -12.32
CA MET A 182 -19.89 3.40 -12.81
C MET A 182 -21.36 3.77 -12.55
N LYS A 183 -22.29 2.86 -12.85
CA LYS A 183 -23.75 3.12 -12.83
C LYS A 183 -24.49 1.99 -12.09
N PRO A 184 -24.39 1.92 -10.75
CA PRO A 184 -25.18 0.97 -9.98
C PRO A 184 -26.67 1.31 -10.07
N GLU A 185 -27.50 0.36 -10.51
CA GLU A 185 -28.96 0.48 -10.59
C GLU A 185 -29.57 1.10 -9.30
N PRO A 186 -30.60 1.97 -9.40
CA PRO A 186 -31.25 2.60 -8.26
C PRO A 186 -32.21 1.62 -7.56
N ARG A 187 -31.66 0.54 -7.00
CA ARG A 187 -32.36 -0.22 -5.95
C ARG A 187 -32.57 0.71 -4.75
N LYS A 188 -33.69 0.52 -4.04
CA LYS A 188 -33.90 1.17 -2.74
C LYS A 188 -32.66 0.94 -1.88
N LEU A 189 -32.16 2.00 -1.25
CA LEU A 189 -31.16 1.88 -0.19
C LEU A 189 -31.82 1.07 0.94
N VAL A 190 -31.48 -0.21 1.02
CA VAL A 190 -31.56 -0.93 2.30
C VAL A 190 -30.60 -0.19 3.21
N GLN A 191 -31.07 0.24 4.38
CA GLN A 191 -30.21 0.91 5.36
C GLN A 191 -29.28 -0.17 5.91
N LEU A 192 -28.05 -0.15 5.41
CA LEU A 192 -27.02 -1.20 5.61
C LEU A 192 -26.63 -1.36 7.09
N ASP A 193 -26.99 -0.38 7.92
CA ASP A 193 -26.62 -0.29 9.34
C ASP A 193 -27.64 -0.96 10.30
N GLU A 194 -28.79 -1.45 9.82
CA GLU A 194 -29.90 -1.96 10.68
C GLU A 194 -30.36 -3.41 10.44
N ASP A 195 -29.84 -4.13 9.43
CA ASP A 195 -30.25 -5.51 9.11
C ASP A 195 -29.08 -6.52 9.26
N PRO A 196 -29.09 -7.41 10.27
CA PRO A 196 -28.04 -8.42 10.46
C PRO A 196 -27.87 -9.38 9.28
N THR A 197 -28.94 -9.73 8.57
CA THR A 197 -28.87 -10.64 7.41
C THR A 197 -28.14 -10.00 6.24
N VAL A 198 -28.13 -8.66 6.18
CA VAL A 198 -27.36 -7.94 5.18
C VAL A 198 -25.87 -8.07 5.47
N HIS A 199 -25.41 -7.99 6.73
CA HIS A 199 -23.99 -8.19 7.07
C HIS A 199 -23.46 -9.56 6.64
N GLU A 200 -24.19 -10.65 6.91
CA GLU A 200 -23.83 -12.00 6.42
C GLU A 200 -23.68 -12.03 4.89
N VAL A 201 -24.59 -11.36 4.17
CA VAL A 201 -24.63 -11.28 2.70
C VAL A 201 -23.61 -10.29 2.11
N LEU A 202 -23.10 -9.33 2.90
CA LEU A 202 -22.05 -8.40 2.47
C LEU A 202 -20.68 -9.06 2.40
N GLU A 203 -20.39 -9.96 3.33
CA GLU A 203 -19.04 -10.43 3.64
C GLU A 203 -18.97 -11.97 3.74
N ALA A 204 -19.79 -12.69 2.97
CA ALA A 204 -19.77 -14.17 2.88
C ALA A 204 -19.80 -14.90 4.24
N GLY A 205 -20.61 -14.39 5.19
CA GLY A 205 -20.74 -14.91 6.55
C GLY A 205 -19.47 -14.76 7.42
N LEU A 206 -18.68 -13.70 7.22
CA LEU A 206 -17.53 -13.36 8.06
C LEU A 206 -17.97 -12.52 9.27
N GLU A 207 -17.69 -13.02 10.48
CA GLU A 207 -17.82 -12.23 11.71
C GLU A 207 -16.83 -11.04 11.70
N PRO A 208 -17.16 -9.88 12.29
CA PRO A 208 -16.25 -8.73 12.37
C PRO A 208 -14.86 -9.08 12.92
N GLU A 209 -14.79 -9.96 13.92
CA GLU A 209 -13.57 -10.38 14.61
C GLU A 209 -12.61 -11.14 13.69
N PHE A 210 -13.08 -11.71 12.57
CA PHE A 210 -12.23 -12.35 11.56
C PHE A 210 -11.12 -11.42 11.07
N TYR A 211 -11.40 -10.12 10.96
CA TYR A 211 -10.45 -9.14 10.43
C TYR A 211 -9.36 -8.71 11.42
N ASN A 212 -9.44 -9.11 12.70
CA ASN A 212 -8.47 -8.70 13.71
C ASN A 212 -7.07 -9.30 13.47
N ASP A 213 -7.00 -10.59 13.13
CA ASP A 213 -5.75 -11.34 12.99
C ASP A 213 -5.58 -12.05 11.62
N SER A 214 -6.51 -11.85 10.68
CA SER A 214 -6.42 -12.43 9.32
C SER A 214 -5.49 -11.68 8.37
N GLY A 215 -4.86 -12.44 7.47
CA GLY A 215 -4.11 -11.94 6.33
C GLY A 215 -5.03 -11.23 5.33
N ALA A 216 -4.61 -10.04 4.90
CA ALA A 216 -5.28 -9.25 3.87
C ALA A 216 -4.61 -9.39 2.51
N MET A 217 -3.27 -9.37 2.47
CA MET A 217 -2.53 -9.44 1.21
C MET A 217 -1.08 -9.94 1.34
N ILE A 218 -0.50 -10.39 0.23
CA ILE A 218 0.93 -10.68 0.09
C ILE A 218 1.53 -9.76 -0.97
N VAL A 219 2.51 -8.94 -0.59
CA VAL A 219 3.23 -8.05 -1.51
C VAL A 219 4.67 -8.56 -1.66
N TYR A 220 5.06 -8.92 -2.88
CA TYR A 220 6.40 -9.43 -3.14
C TYR A 220 7.45 -8.31 -3.19
N THR A 221 8.57 -8.50 -2.48
CA THR A 221 9.74 -7.60 -2.50
C THR A 221 10.95 -8.26 -3.14
N SER A 222 11.75 -7.48 -3.87
CA SER A 222 13.03 -7.90 -4.41
C SER A 222 14.06 -8.02 -3.27
N GLY A 223 14.10 -9.20 -2.66
CA GLY A 223 14.99 -9.49 -1.53
C GLY A 223 16.47 -9.33 -1.90
N THR A 224 17.28 -8.90 -0.94
CA THR A 224 18.71 -8.60 -1.13
C THR A 224 19.59 -9.83 -1.44
N THR A 225 19.06 -11.05 -1.31
CA THR A 225 19.84 -12.31 -1.37
C THR A 225 19.08 -13.47 -2.05
N GLY A 226 18.42 -13.24 -3.18
CA GLY A 226 17.82 -14.30 -4.00
C GLY A 226 16.47 -13.94 -4.62
N SER A 227 15.62 -14.95 -4.87
CA SER A 227 14.27 -14.77 -5.41
C SER A 227 13.41 -13.85 -4.53
N PRO A 228 12.41 -13.14 -5.11
CA PRO A 228 11.53 -12.27 -4.34
C PRO A 228 10.79 -12.99 -3.21
N LYS A 229 10.57 -12.27 -2.12
CA LYS A 229 9.91 -12.78 -0.91
C LYS A 229 8.53 -12.16 -0.75
N GLY A 230 7.52 -12.96 -0.44
CA GLY A 230 6.18 -12.48 -0.16
C GLY A 230 6.10 -11.90 1.25
N VAL A 231 5.77 -10.61 1.38
CA VAL A 231 5.47 -9.98 2.67
C VAL A 231 3.97 -10.10 2.93
N VAL A 232 3.60 -10.89 3.94
CA VAL A 232 2.21 -11.00 4.41
C VAL A 232 1.85 -9.75 5.22
N LEU A 233 0.70 -9.15 4.91
CA LEU A 233 0.12 -8.02 5.65
C LEU A 233 -1.27 -8.42 6.14
N THR A 234 -1.52 -8.29 7.44
CA THR A 234 -2.86 -8.50 8.02
C THR A 234 -3.78 -7.30 7.78
N HIS A 235 -5.09 -7.51 7.96
CA HIS A 235 -6.05 -6.42 7.97
C HIS A 235 -5.74 -5.40 9.09
N SER A 236 -5.32 -5.86 10.26
CA SER A 236 -4.83 -5.01 11.37
C SER A 236 -3.57 -4.22 11.01
N ASN A 237 -2.61 -4.76 10.24
CA ASN A 237 -1.46 -4.00 9.76
C ASN A 237 -1.89 -2.86 8.83
N ILE A 238 -2.83 -3.14 7.91
CA ILE A 238 -3.36 -2.14 6.98
C ILE A 238 -4.13 -1.05 7.73
N GLN A 239 -4.98 -1.40 8.69
CA GLN A 239 -5.72 -0.41 9.51
C GLN A 239 -4.76 0.51 10.28
N ALA A 240 -3.79 -0.05 11.02
CA ALA A 240 -2.83 0.74 11.79
C ALA A 240 -2.04 1.73 10.90
N GLN A 241 -1.61 1.27 9.72
CA GLN A 241 -0.92 2.09 8.73
C GLN A 241 -1.81 3.19 8.16
N VAL A 242 -3.02 2.87 7.70
CA VAL A 242 -3.93 3.84 7.10
C VAL A 242 -4.38 4.88 8.12
N SER A 243 -4.73 4.50 9.35
CA SER A 243 -5.06 5.44 10.43
C SER A 243 -3.90 6.38 10.75
N SER A 244 -2.68 5.86 10.87
CA SER A 244 -1.47 6.68 11.10
C SER A 244 -1.23 7.69 9.97
N LEU A 245 -1.42 7.28 8.71
CA LEU A 245 -1.25 8.16 7.55
C LEU A 245 -2.38 9.20 7.42
N ILE A 246 -3.62 8.83 7.75
CA ILE A 246 -4.76 9.76 7.80
C ILE A 246 -4.50 10.87 8.81
N GLN A 247 -4.01 10.51 10.01
CA GLN A 247 -3.64 11.47 11.05
C GLN A 247 -2.43 12.32 10.63
N ALA A 248 -1.32 11.70 10.20
CA ALA A 248 -0.06 12.39 9.93
C ALA A 248 -0.13 13.36 8.73
N TRP A 249 -0.96 13.06 7.72
CA TRP A 249 -1.10 13.87 6.50
C TRP A 249 -2.44 14.58 6.38
N GLU A 250 -3.26 14.57 7.44
CA GLU A 250 -4.58 15.19 7.55
C GLU A 250 -5.47 14.88 6.33
N TRP A 251 -5.63 13.61 5.99
CA TRP A 251 -6.50 13.16 4.91
C TRP A 251 -7.98 13.46 5.20
N THR A 252 -8.71 13.94 4.20
CA THR A 252 -10.14 14.30 4.32
C THR A 252 -10.95 13.95 3.07
N GLN A 253 -12.27 13.87 3.21
CA GLN A 253 -13.21 13.77 2.07
C GLN A 253 -13.11 14.93 1.05
N LYS A 254 -12.35 15.99 1.31
CA LYS A 254 -12.11 17.06 0.32
C LYS A 254 -11.00 16.72 -0.68
N ASP A 255 -10.25 15.65 -0.43
CA ASP A 255 -9.06 15.33 -1.21
C ASP A 255 -9.35 14.62 -2.52
N ILE A 256 -8.51 14.92 -3.51
CA ILE A 256 -8.48 14.34 -4.84
C ILE A 256 -7.01 14.07 -5.16
N VAL A 257 -6.58 12.81 -5.02
CA VAL A 257 -5.18 12.41 -5.23
C VAL A 257 -4.94 11.92 -6.65
N LEU A 258 -3.84 12.37 -7.26
CA LEU A 258 -3.38 11.84 -8.54
C LEU A 258 -2.54 10.58 -8.31
N HIS A 259 -3.01 9.44 -8.81
CA HIS A 259 -2.37 8.13 -8.65
C HIS A 259 -1.70 7.70 -9.96
N THR A 260 -0.37 7.57 -9.93
CA THR A 260 0.44 7.06 -11.05
C THR A 260 1.44 5.98 -10.62
N LEU A 261 1.34 5.50 -9.39
CA LEU A 261 2.27 4.52 -8.82
C LEU A 261 1.86 3.09 -9.21
N PRO A 262 2.79 2.12 -9.24
CA PRO A 262 2.43 0.73 -9.50
C PRO A 262 1.65 0.13 -8.33
N LEU A 263 0.58 -0.62 -8.63
CA LEU A 263 -0.29 -1.28 -7.64
C LEU A 263 0.24 -2.64 -7.16
N HIS A 264 1.55 -2.86 -7.23
CA HIS A 264 2.28 -3.99 -6.63
C HIS A 264 3.29 -3.52 -5.55
N HIS A 265 3.16 -2.28 -5.08
CA HIS A 265 3.98 -1.71 -4.01
C HIS A 265 3.08 -1.01 -2.98
N VAL A 266 3.35 -1.18 -1.69
CA VAL A 266 2.58 -0.55 -0.60
C VAL A 266 2.48 0.98 -0.72
N HIS A 267 3.43 1.64 -1.39
CA HIS A 267 3.33 3.08 -1.67
C HIS A 267 2.14 3.42 -2.56
N GLY A 268 1.93 2.70 -3.66
CA GLY A 268 0.75 2.91 -4.51
C GLY A 268 -0.51 2.39 -3.86
N ILE A 269 -0.45 1.20 -3.25
CA ILE A 269 -1.61 0.52 -2.69
C ILE A 269 -2.11 1.24 -1.43
N ILE A 270 -1.32 1.30 -0.36
CA ILE A 270 -1.77 1.80 0.94
C ILE A 270 -1.90 3.33 0.92
N ASN A 271 -0.83 4.03 0.56
CA ASN A 271 -0.77 5.49 0.72
C ASN A 271 -1.66 6.25 -0.27
N VAL A 272 -1.80 5.75 -1.51
CA VAL A 272 -2.45 6.50 -2.62
C VAL A 272 -3.78 5.89 -3.06
N LEU A 273 -4.04 4.60 -2.79
CA LEU A 273 -5.34 3.98 -3.04
C LEU A 273 -6.14 3.75 -1.75
N THR A 274 -5.60 3.07 -0.72
CA THR A 274 -6.38 2.74 0.49
C THR A 274 -6.69 3.96 1.37
N CYS A 275 -5.71 4.83 1.64
CA CYS A 275 -5.90 6.03 2.47
C CYS A 275 -7.06 6.95 2.01
N PRO A 276 -7.18 7.37 0.73
CA PRO A 276 -8.31 8.18 0.30
C PRO A 276 -9.66 7.46 0.43
N LEU A 277 -9.69 6.14 0.24
CA LEU A 277 -10.94 5.35 0.28
C LEU A 277 -11.54 5.25 1.68
N VAL A 278 -10.73 5.22 2.73
CA VAL A 278 -11.21 5.25 4.13
C VAL A 278 -11.89 6.59 4.45
N VAL A 279 -11.30 7.71 4.03
CA VAL A 279 -11.81 9.07 4.33
C VAL A 279 -12.84 9.58 3.33
N GLY A 280 -13.24 8.78 2.34
CA GLY A 280 -14.20 9.17 1.31
C GLY A 280 -13.64 10.14 0.26
N ALA A 281 -12.32 10.33 0.16
CA ALA A 281 -11.67 11.15 -0.87
C ALA A 281 -11.83 10.56 -2.28
N ARG A 282 -11.24 11.19 -3.31
CA ARG A 282 -11.23 10.67 -4.69
C ARG A 282 -9.80 10.28 -5.10
N CYS A 283 -9.65 9.13 -5.72
CA CYS A 283 -8.46 8.76 -6.47
C CYS A 283 -8.67 9.05 -7.96
N VAL A 284 -7.75 9.80 -8.60
CA VAL A 284 -7.69 9.99 -10.06
C VAL A 284 -6.50 9.17 -10.56
N MET A 285 -6.78 8.03 -11.18
CA MET A 285 -5.77 7.03 -11.52
C MET A 285 -5.40 7.10 -13.01
N LEU A 286 -4.09 7.15 -13.28
CA LEU A 286 -3.56 6.95 -14.63
C LEU A 286 -3.08 5.50 -14.80
N PRO A 287 -3.32 4.86 -15.97
CA PRO A 287 -2.93 3.46 -16.20
C PRO A 287 -1.41 3.23 -16.16
N LYS A 288 -0.62 4.30 -16.32
CA LYS A 288 0.83 4.34 -16.12
C LYS A 288 1.28 5.80 -15.93
N PHE A 289 2.51 6.01 -15.47
CA PHE A 289 3.12 7.34 -15.44
C PHE A 289 3.42 7.86 -16.86
N GLU A 290 2.85 9.01 -17.20
CA GLU A 290 3.21 9.81 -18.38
C GLU A 290 3.35 11.29 -17.93
N ALA A 291 4.55 11.88 -18.07
CA ALA A 291 4.89 13.17 -17.47
C ALA A 291 3.99 14.33 -17.96
N SER A 292 3.67 14.35 -19.25
CA SER A 292 2.75 15.33 -19.86
C SER A 292 1.31 15.20 -19.35
N ARG A 293 0.81 13.97 -19.12
CA ARG A 293 -0.51 13.74 -18.50
C ARG A 293 -0.53 14.20 -17.05
N VAL A 294 0.54 13.93 -16.30
CA VAL A 294 0.67 14.39 -14.91
C VAL A 294 0.66 15.92 -14.86
N TRP A 295 1.44 16.61 -15.70
CA TRP A 295 1.38 18.07 -15.77
C TRP A 295 -0.02 18.59 -16.14
N SER A 296 -0.72 17.96 -17.10
CA SER A 296 -2.10 18.31 -17.45
C SER A 296 -3.08 18.18 -16.28
N GLN A 297 -2.92 17.13 -15.45
CA GLN A 297 -3.71 16.92 -14.22
C GLN A 297 -3.34 17.91 -13.11
N LEU A 298 -2.06 18.10 -12.80
CA LEU A 298 -1.59 19.02 -11.75
C LEU A 298 -1.94 20.49 -12.03
N LEU A 299 -1.96 20.89 -13.31
CA LEU A 299 -2.43 22.21 -13.74
C LEU A 299 -3.96 22.27 -13.90
N ALA A 300 -4.60 21.09 -13.99
CA ALA A 300 -6.03 20.88 -14.18
C ALA A 300 -6.59 21.74 -15.33
N ILE A 301 -5.97 21.61 -16.50
CA ILE A 301 -6.32 22.35 -17.72
C ILE A 301 -7.76 21.97 -18.13
N ASN A 302 -8.62 22.97 -18.32
CA ASN A 302 -10.05 22.83 -18.66
C ASN A 302 -10.90 22.04 -17.64
N MET A 303 -10.45 21.86 -16.39
CA MET A 303 -11.21 21.15 -15.34
C MET A 303 -11.85 22.12 -14.32
N PRO A 304 -13.06 21.84 -13.82
CA PRO A 304 -13.72 22.67 -12.81
C PRO A 304 -13.04 22.53 -11.44
N ALA A 305 -13.22 23.53 -10.56
CA ALA A 305 -12.47 23.63 -9.30
C ALA A 305 -12.67 22.45 -8.34
N ASN A 306 -13.85 21.83 -8.35
CA ASN A 306 -14.25 20.67 -7.54
C ASN A 306 -13.72 19.33 -8.06
N GLU A 307 -12.99 19.31 -9.17
CA GLU A 307 -12.38 18.10 -9.76
C GLU A 307 -10.85 18.16 -9.82
N ARG A 308 -10.24 19.27 -9.35
CA ARG A 308 -8.79 19.47 -9.38
C ARG A 308 -8.10 18.54 -8.40
N VAL A 309 -7.05 17.85 -8.86
CA VAL A 309 -6.18 17.08 -7.97
C VAL A 309 -5.50 18.03 -6.98
N ASN A 310 -5.65 17.76 -5.68
CA ASN A 310 -5.07 18.56 -4.60
C ASN A 310 -3.94 17.83 -3.85
N MET A 311 -3.66 16.58 -4.22
CA MET A 311 -2.59 15.76 -3.65
C MET A 311 -1.88 14.96 -4.73
N PHE A 312 -0.56 14.78 -4.56
CA PHE A 312 0.26 13.94 -5.44
C PHE A 312 1.34 13.22 -4.62
N MET A 313 1.50 11.92 -4.81
CA MET A 313 2.55 11.14 -4.15
C MET A 313 3.33 10.33 -5.19
N ALA A 314 4.65 10.39 -5.11
CA ALA A 314 5.53 9.84 -6.12
C ALA A 314 6.87 9.38 -5.54
N VAL A 315 7.71 8.80 -6.40
CA VAL A 315 9.10 8.46 -6.08
C VAL A 315 10.05 9.52 -6.67
N PRO A 316 11.28 9.70 -6.15
CA PRO A 316 12.23 10.70 -6.65
C PRO A 316 12.47 10.65 -8.18
N THR A 317 12.46 9.46 -8.78
CA THR A 317 12.63 9.27 -10.24
C THR A 317 11.42 9.70 -11.08
N ILE A 318 10.23 9.83 -10.47
CA ILE A 318 9.06 10.47 -11.10
C ILE A 318 9.22 11.99 -11.04
N TYR A 319 9.62 12.55 -9.89
CA TYR A 319 9.87 13.99 -9.77
C TYR A 319 10.96 14.47 -10.74
N ALA A 320 12.06 13.73 -10.89
CA ALA A 320 13.08 14.01 -11.90
C ALA A 320 12.50 14.08 -13.33
N LYS A 321 11.69 13.07 -13.74
CA LYS A 321 11.03 13.07 -15.06
C LYS A 321 10.01 14.20 -15.25
N LEU A 322 9.38 14.68 -14.18
CA LEU A 322 8.49 15.84 -14.23
C LEU A 322 9.26 17.15 -14.35
N ILE A 323 10.42 17.27 -13.71
CA ILE A 323 11.36 18.37 -13.91
C ILE A 323 11.83 18.39 -15.37
N ASP A 324 12.35 17.26 -15.89
CA ASP A 324 12.79 17.15 -17.28
C ASP A 324 11.72 17.60 -18.29
N GLU A 325 10.46 17.20 -18.06
CA GLU A 325 9.34 17.59 -18.91
C GLU A 325 8.97 19.07 -18.76
N TYR A 326 9.08 19.62 -17.55
CA TYR A 326 8.90 21.06 -17.31
C TYR A 326 9.98 21.90 -18.02
N GLU A 327 11.24 21.47 -17.96
CA GLU A 327 12.36 22.16 -18.61
C GLU A 327 12.18 22.22 -20.14
N LYS A 328 11.57 21.19 -20.77
CA LYS A 328 11.29 21.16 -22.22
C LYS A 328 10.10 22.05 -22.64
N ILE A 329 9.05 22.10 -21.82
CA ILE A 329 7.74 22.67 -22.20
C ILE A 329 7.58 24.11 -21.73
N PHE A 330 7.81 24.40 -20.44
CA PHE A 330 7.35 25.65 -19.82
C PHE A 330 8.41 26.75 -19.72
N THR A 331 9.70 26.41 -19.71
CA THR A 331 10.82 27.38 -19.57
C THR A 331 10.90 28.43 -20.66
N LYS A 332 10.39 28.11 -21.86
CA LYS A 332 10.37 29.00 -23.04
C LYS A 332 9.46 30.23 -22.86
N ASN A 333 8.69 30.31 -21.77
CA ASN A 333 7.82 31.43 -21.47
C ASN A 333 7.73 31.65 -19.95
N ALA A 334 8.31 32.75 -19.45
CA ALA A 334 8.31 33.08 -18.01
C ALA A 334 6.89 33.14 -17.40
N ARG A 335 5.87 33.57 -18.15
CA ARG A 335 4.48 33.57 -17.67
C ARG A 335 3.92 32.16 -17.46
N MET A 336 4.40 31.17 -18.22
CA MET A 336 4.04 29.77 -18.00
C MET A 336 4.74 29.20 -16.76
N GLN A 337 5.98 29.57 -16.50
CA GLN A 337 6.69 29.20 -15.26
C GLN A 337 5.96 29.74 -14.02
N GLU A 338 5.61 31.02 -14.04
CA GLU A 338 4.83 31.67 -12.98
C GLU A 338 3.44 31.04 -12.82
N TYR A 339 2.74 30.75 -13.91
CA TYR A 339 1.45 30.04 -13.91
C TYR A 339 1.56 28.65 -13.27
N VAL A 340 2.55 27.84 -13.64
CA VAL A 340 2.77 26.50 -13.07
C VAL A 340 2.99 26.60 -11.56
N LYS A 341 3.88 27.50 -11.11
CA LYS A 341 4.17 27.70 -9.69
C LYS A 341 2.94 28.17 -8.91
N SER A 342 2.21 29.15 -9.44
CA SER A 342 1.00 29.70 -8.84
C SER A 342 -0.12 28.65 -8.72
N VAL A 343 -0.34 27.86 -9.77
CA VAL A 343 -1.37 26.81 -9.78
C VAL A 343 -1.03 25.67 -8.83
N CYS A 344 0.23 25.20 -8.79
CA CYS A 344 0.65 24.15 -7.86
C CYS A 344 0.61 24.62 -6.40
N ALA A 345 1.14 25.80 -6.10
CA ALA A 345 1.15 26.35 -4.74
C ALA A 345 -0.25 26.68 -4.19
N LYS A 346 -1.20 27.05 -5.06
CA LYS A 346 -2.57 27.42 -4.66
C LYS A 346 -3.52 26.22 -4.53
N ASN A 347 -3.44 25.24 -5.43
CA ASN A 347 -4.47 24.20 -5.54
C ASN A 347 -4.06 22.84 -4.97
N ILE A 348 -2.76 22.58 -4.84
CA ILE A 348 -2.23 21.33 -4.30
C ILE A 348 -1.82 21.59 -2.85
N ARG A 349 -2.36 20.79 -1.91
CA ARG A 349 -2.08 20.92 -0.46
C ARG A 349 -0.89 20.10 0.01
N LEU A 350 -0.58 19.00 -0.68
CA LEU A 350 0.49 18.09 -0.29
C LEU A 350 1.11 17.39 -1.50
N MET A 351 2.45 17.35 -1.51
CA MET A 351 3.25 16.53 -2.41
C MET A 351 4.23 15.67 -1.60
N VAL A 352 4.23 14.35 -1.82
CA VAL A 352 5.01 13.37 -1.04
C VAL A 352 6.01 12.63 -1.91
N SER A 353 7.26 12.53 -1.43
CA SER A 353 8.31 11.69 -1.99
C SER A 353 8.65 10.54 -1.05
N GLY A 354 8.95 9.36 -1.59
CA GLY A 354 9.35 8.20 -0.79
C GLY A 354 9.72 6.97 -1.63
N SER A 355 9.93 5.84 -0.95
CA SER A 355 10.44 4.56 -1.50
C SER A 355 11.86 4.60 -2.10
N ALA A 356 12.51 5.76 -2.17
CA ALA A 356 13.94 5.91 -2.41
C ALA A 356 14.43 7.24 -1.80
N PRO A 357 15.73 7.41 -1.51
CA PRO A 357 16.28 8.69 -1.07
C PRO A 357 16.03 9.80 -2.11
N LEU A 358 15.58 10.97 -1.65
CA LEU A 358 15.34 12.12 -2.51
C LEU A 358 16.64 12.95 -2.66
N PRO A 359 17.20 13.13 -3.88
CA PRO A 359 18.36 13.99 -4.06
C PRO A 359 17.99 15.46 -3.82
N SER A 360 18.79 16.20 -3.05
CA SER A 360 18.55 17.63 -2.79
C SER A 360 18.32 18.47 -4.07
N PRO A 361 19.06 18.26 -5.18
CA PRO A 361 18.77 18.98 -6.43
C PRO A 361 17.36 18.75 -6.98
N VAL A 362 16.75 17.58 -6.75
CA VAL A 362 15.36 17.29 -7.13
C VAL A 362 14.39 17.96 -6.15
N PHE A 363 14.68 17.92 -4.85
CA PHE A 363 13.89 18.61 -3.81
C PHE A 363 13.83 20.12 -4.05
N ASP A 364 14.98 20.77 -4.19
CA ASP A 364 15.06 22.23 -4.31
C ASP A 364 14.52 22.71 -5.68
N ARG A 365 14.86 22.02 -6.79
CA ARG A 365 14.29 22.36 -8.11
C ARG A 365 12.79 22.15 -8.17
N TRP A 366 12.24 21.17 -7.46
CA TRP A 366 10.80 20.99 -7.37
C TRP A 366 10.12 22.11 -6.58
N ALA A 367 10.73 22.60 -5.50
CA ALA A 367 10.25 23.77 -4.76
C ALA A 367 10.30 25.06 -5.60
N ASP A 368 11.32 25.23 -6.44
CA ASP A 368 11.39 26.32 -7.42
C ASP A 368 10.23 26.27 -8.42
N ILE A 369 9.94 25.10 -8.98
CA ILE A 369 8.93 24.90 -10.03
C ILE A 369 7.50 25.01 -9.49
N SER A 370 7.22 24.38 -8.35
CA SER A 370 5.84 24.15 -7.88
C SER A 370 5.45 24.94 -6.63
N GLY A 371 6.43 25.55 -5.95
CA GLY A 371 6.26 26.11 -4.60
C GLY A 371 6.26 25.07 -3.47
N HIS A 372 6.23 23.76 -3.78
CA HIS A 372 6.19 22.70 -2.78
C HIS A 372 7.58 22.20 -2.39
N ARG A 373 7.97 22.42 -1.13
CA ARG A 373 8.98 21.58 -0.48
C ARG A 373 8.36 20.20 -0.22
N LEU A 374 8.88 19.17 -0.87
CA LEU A 374 8.35 17.81 -0.80
C LEU A 374 8.35 17.30 0.65
N LEU A 375 7.30 16.56 1.03
CA LEU A 375 7.30 15.76 2.25
C LEU A 375 8.06 14.47 1.96
N GLU A 376 9.18 14.24 2.66
CA GLU A 376 9.85 12.94 2.64
C GLU A 376 9.23 11.99 3.67
N ARG A 377 9.15 10.71 3.32
CA ARG A 377 8.72 9.64 4.22
C ARG A 377 9.50 8.35 4.00
N TYR A 378 9.78 7.64 5.08
CA TYR A 378 10.46 6.35 5.08
C TYR A 378 9.51 5.22 5.49
N GLY A 379 9.70 4.07 4.87
CA GLY A 379 8.91 2.86 5.09
C GLY A 379 9.24 1.79 4.07
N MET A 380 9.20 0.54 4.51
CA MET A 380 9.39 -0.67 3.72
C MET A 380 8.10 -1.50 3.73
N THR A 381 7.99 -2.52 2.88
CA THR A 381 6.76 -3.32 2.77
C THR A 381 6.45 -4.03 4.10
N GLU A 382 7.50 -4.48 4.78
CA GLU A 382 7.50 -5.30 6.00
C GLU A 382 7.03 -4.53 7.25
N THR A 383 7.15 -3.20 7.27
CA THR A 383 6.76 -2.35 8.41
C THR A 383 5.69 -1.32 8.07
N GLY A 384 5.35 -1.19 6.79
CA GLY A 384 4.65 -0.01 6.26
C GLY A 384 5.48 1.27 6.41
N MET A 385 4.79 2.41 6.48
CA MET A 385 5.37 3.73 6.71
C MET A 385 5.72 3.90 8.19
N VAL A 386 6.94 4.37 8.47
CA VAL A 386 7.49 4.43 9.84
C VAL A 386 7.84 5.86 10.24
N LEU A 387 8.39 6.65 9.31
CA LEU A 387 8.78 8.04 9.55
C LEU A 387 8.27 8.93 8.40
N SER A 388 7.99 10.19 8.74
CA SER A 388 7.48 11.21 7.83
C SER A 388 7.92 12.57 8.35
N ASN A 389 8.38 13.44 7.46
CA ASN A 389 8.47 14.87 7.79
C ASN A 389 7.11 15.39 8.26
N PRO A 390 7.06 16.47 9.06
CA PRO A 390 5.80 17.07 9.47
C PRO A 390 5.03 17.62 8.27
N LEU A 391 3.70 17.44 8.31
CA LEU A 391 2.78 18.09 7.38
C LEU A 391 2.87 19.63 7.49
N LYS A 392 2.96 20.14 8.72
CA LYS A 392 3.05 21.57 9.05
C LYS A 392 4.37 21.82 9.78
N GLY A 393 5.32 22.50 9.11
CA GLY A 393 6.64 22.78 9.65
C GLY A 393 7.69 22.94 8.55
N GLU A 394 8.96 23.04 8.97
CA GLU A 394 10.09 23.00 8.03
C GLU A 394 10.27 21.59 7.48
N ARG A 395 10.73 21.49 6.22
CA ARG A 395 11.14 20.24 5.57
C ARG A 395 12.53 20.45 4.98
N ARG A 396 13.48 19.58 5.34
CA ARG A 396 14.90 19.63 4.91
C ARG A 396 15.24 18.36 4.14
N PRO A 397 15.88 18.45 2.96
CA PRO A 397 16.19 17.29 2.14
C PRO A 397 17.10 16.31 2.88
N GLY A 398 16.80 15.01 2.80
CA GLY A 398 17.55 13.95 3.46
C GLY A 398 17.34 13.86 4.98
N THR A 399 16.28 14.49 5.51
CA THR A 399 15.85 14.35 6.91
C THR A 399 14.45 13.80 6.97
N LEU A 400 14.08 13.14 8.09
CA LEU A 400 12.79 12.48 8.30
C LEU A 400 12.17 12.93 9.62
#